data_AF-A0A965DJK1-F1
#
_entry.id   AF-A0A965DJK1-F1
#
_cell.length_a   1.000
_cell.length_b   1.000
_cell.length_c   1.000
_cell.angle_alpha   90.00
_cell.angle_beta   90.00
_cell.angle_gamma   90.00
#
_symmetry.space_group_name_H-M   'P 1'
#
loop_
_entity.id
_entity.type
_entity.pdbx_description
1 polymer ?
#
loop_
_entity_poly.entity_id
_entity_poly.type
_entity_poly.pdbx_seq_one_letter_code
_entity_poly.pdbx_strand_id
1 'polypeptide(L)'
;MAKIIKNGIVYLLFSELGEVAYYGSTGQLPSQRLAEHRRDYKKFLANKAKANLSSCEVMKFNDYKLIVLDEYQNITREQLELNEGYYIANNKCVNKKKQKKIEL
;
A
#
# COMPACT_ATOMS: atom_id res chain seq x y z
N MET A 1 -20.91 -7.38 -12.41
CA MET A 1 -20.33 -8.55 -11.71
C MET A 1 -19.15 -8.08 -10.87
N ALA A 2 -19.03 -8.55 -9.62
CA ALA A 2 -17.89 -8.21 -8.78
C ALA A 2 -16.60 -8.83 -9.35
N LYS A 3 -15.50 -8.07 -9.39
CA LYS A 3 -14.19 -8.58 -9.83
C LYS A 3 -13.62 -9.47 -8.73
N ILE A 4 -13.47 -10.76 -9.04
CA ILE A 4 -12.82 -11.74 -8.17
C ILE A 4 -11.31 -11.69 -8.41
N ILE A 5 -10.56 -11.64 -7.32
CA ILE A 5 -9.10 -11.77 -7.27
C ILE A 5 -8.80 -13.19 -6.80
N LYS A 6 -8.11 -13.98 -7.64
CA LYS A 6 -7.80 -15.38 -7.33
C LYS A 6 -6.94 -15.52 -6.07
N ASN A 7 -5.87 -14.73 -5.99
CA ASN A 7 -4.97 -14.68 -4.84
C ASN A 7 -4.85 -13.23 -4.37
N GLY A 8 -5.62 -12.84 -3.36
CA GLY A 8 -5.56 -11.52 -2.75
C GLY A 8 -4.53 -11.50 -1.62
N ILE A 9 -3.73 -10.45 -1.54
CA ILE A 9 -2.71 -10.27 -0.51
C ILE A 9 -2.87 -8.89 0.08
N VAL A 10 -2.87 -8.79 1.41
CA VAL A 10 -2.66 -7.53 2.14
C VAL A 10 -1.22 -7.54 2.67
N TYR A 11 -0.51 -6.44 2.48
CA TYR A 11 0.91 -6.32 2.80
C TYR A 11 1.23 -5.02 3.53
N LEU A 12 2.36 -5.02 4.23
CA LEU A 12 3.01 -3.86 4.80
C LEU A 12 4.29 -3.56 4.03
N LEU A 13 4.41 -2.34 3.51
CA LEU A 13 5.64 -1.75 3.01
C LEU A 13 6.13 -0.75 4.05
N PHE A 14 7.33 -0.94 4.60
CA PHE A 14 7.84 -0.10 5.68
C PHE A 14 9.34 0.16 5.59
N SER A 15 9.80 1.18 6.29
CA SER A 15 11.21 1.48 6.56
C SER A 15 11.38 1.63 8.07
N GLU A 16 12.40 0.99 8.63
CA GLU A 16 12.72 1.09 10.05
C GLU A 16 13.43 2.41 10.32
N LEU A 17 14.39 2.79 9.46
CA LEU A 17 15.11 4.05 9.56
C LEU A 17 14.20 5.27 9.43
N GLY A 18 13.19 5.19 8.57
CA GLY A 18 12.24 6.28 8.34
C GLY A 18 11.05 6.30 9.28
N GLU A 19 10.86 5.24 10.09
CA GLU A 19 9.67 5.04 10.94
C GLU A 19 8.34 5.23 10.19
N VAL A 20 8.30 4.81 8.93
CA VAL A 20 7.14 4.97 8.03
C VAL A 20 6.62 3.62 7.60
N ALA A 21 5.29 3.51 7.59
CA ALA A 21 4.55 2.32 7.17
C ALA A 21 3.53 2.70 6.09
N TYR A 22 3.34 1.83 5.12
CA TYR A 22 2.32 1.87 4.08
C TYR A 22 1.63 0.51 4.03
N TYR A 23 0.31 0.50 4.15
CA TYR A 23 -0.48 -0.73 4.01
C TYR A 23 -1.13 -0.75 2.64
N GLY A 24 -1.07 -1.88 1.94
CA GLY A 24 -1.68 -2.00 0.64
C GLY A 24 -2.15 -3.41 0.35
N SER A 25 -2.91 -3.56 -0.72
CA SER A 25 -3.37 -4.84 -1.22
C SER A 25 -2.95 -5.08 -2.67
N THR A 26 -2.87 -6.35 -3.05
CA THR A 26 -2.56 -6.75 -4.42
C THR A 26 -3.15 -8.11 -4.78
N GLY A 27 -3.38 -8.32 -6.07
CA GLY A 27 -3.68 -9.63 -6.65
C GLY A 27 -2.48 -10.29 -7.35
N GLN A 28 -1.29 -9.69 -7.22
CA GLN A 28 -0.03 -10.11 -7.85
C GLN A 28 0.92 -10.69 -6.79
N LEU A 29 2.04 -11.26 -7.25
CA LEU A 29 3.12 -11.65 -6.34
C LEU A 29 3.68 -10.44 -5.59
N PRO A 30 4.04 -10.58 -4.29
CA PRO A 30 4.65 -9.49 -3.51
C PRO A 30 5.91 -8.92 -4.16
N SER A 31 6.74 -9.78 -4.77
CA SER A 31 7.96 -9.38 -5.49
C SER A 31 7.67 -8.49 -6.71
N GLN A 32 6.62 -8.81 -7.47
CA GLN A 32 6.16 -8.01 -8.60
C GLN A 32 5.63 -6.66 -8.12
N ARG A 33 4.78 -6.65 -7.08
CA ARG A 33 4.25 -5.42 -6.50
C ARG A 33 5.36 -4.50 -5.98
N LEU A 34 6.38 -5.06 -5.34
CA LEU A 34 7.55 -4.29 -4.89
C LEU A 34 8.33 -3.69 -6.07
N ALA A 35 8.47 -4.43 -7.18
CA ALA A 35 9.10 -3.90 -8.38
C ALA A 35 8.31 -2.76 -9.02
N GLU A 36 6.97 -2.83 -9.01
CA GLU A 36 6.10 -1.75 -9.45
C GLU A 36 6.29 -0.49 -8.59
N HIS A 37 6.32 -0.62 -7.25
CA HIS A 37 6.61 0.51 -6.35
C HIS A 37 7.98 1.15 -6.64
N ARG A 38 9.03 0.35 -6.86
CA ARG A 38 10.36 0.87 -7.26
C ARG A 38 10.31 1.65 -8.56
N ARG A 39 9.66 1.09 -9.59
CA ARG A 39 9.50 1.73 -10.89
C ARG A 39 8.76 3.05 -10.75
N ASP A 40 7.69 3.08 -9.97
CA ASP A 40 6.84 4.25 -9.83
C ASP A 40 7.54 5.34 -9.00
N TYR A 41 8.33 4.96 -7.99
CA TYR A 41 9.23 5.89 -7.28
C TYR A 41 10.29 6.50 -8.21
N LYS A 42 10.91 5.70 -9.11
CA LYS A 42 11.84 6.23 -10.11
C LYS A 42 11.16 7.22 -11.06
N LYS A 43 9.91 6.97 -11.47
CA LYS A 43 9.13 7.91 -12.29
C LYS A 43 8.79 9.19 -11.52
N PHE A 44 8.47 9.08 -10.23
CA PHE A 44 8.25 10.22 -9.34
C PHE A 44 9.51 11.11 -9.25
N LEU A 45 10.69 10.53 -9.02
CA LEU A 45 11.96 11.26 -8.99
C LEU A 45 12.30 11.95 -10.33
N ALA A 46 11.86 11.38 -11.45
CA ALA A 46 12.05 11.98 -12.77
C ALA A 46 11.06 13.11 -13.09
N ASN A 47 10.20 13.52 -12.15
CA ASN A 47 9.07 14.45 -12.37
C ASN A 47 8.09 13.97 -13.47
N LYS A 48 8.04 12.66 -13.73
CA LYS A 48 7.21 12.05 -14.78
C LYS A 48 5.94 11.37 -14.24
N ALA A 49 5.65 11.50 -12.94
CA ALA A 49 4.47 10.92 -12.31
C ALA A 49 3.65 11.99 -11.57
N LYS A 50 2.32 11.86 -11.61
CA LYS A 50 1.41 12.70 -10.82
C LYS A 50 1.56 12.39 -9.33
N ALA A 51 1.52 13.46 -8.53
CA ALA A 51 1.53 13.47 -7.08
C ALA A 51 0.46 12.51 -6.49
N ASN A 52 0.77 11.92 -5.33
CA ASN A 52 -0.06 11.04 -4.49
C ASN A 52 0.19 9.53 -4.58
N LEU A 53 1.43 9.10 -4.80
CA LEU A 53 1.85 7.75 -4.41
C LEU A 53 2.38 7.81 -2.98
N SER A 54 1.50 7.64 -2.00
CA SER A 54 1.89 7.63 -0.57
C SER A 54 2.93 6.55 -0.26
N SER A 55 3.00 5.46 -1.03
CA SER A 55 4.07 4.48 -0.95
C SER A 55 5.46 5.07 -1.23
N CYS A 56 5.56 6.13 -2.04
CA CYS A 56 6.83 6.82 -2.29
C CYS A 56 7.45 7.40 -1.02
N GLU A 57 6.66 7.74 0.01
CA GLU A 57 7.20 8.20 1.30
C GLU A 57 8.05 7.11 1.96
N VAL A 58 7.68 5.83 1.80
CA VAL A 58 8.50 4.71 2.27
C VAL A 58 9.67 4.44 1.32
N MET A 59 9.46 4.54 0.01
CA MET A 59 10.49 4.24 -1.00
C MET A 59 11.67 5.22 -1.01
N LYS A 60 11.55 6.38 -0.35
CA LYS A 60 12.65 7.34 -0.15
C LYS A 60 13.80 6.80 0.69
N PHE A 61 13.53 5.80 1.52
CA PHE A 61 14.53 5.20 2.40
C PHE A 61 15.13 3.96 1.75
N ASN A 62 16.43 3.71 1.89
CA ASN A 62 17.07 2.57 1.22
C ASN A 62 16.81 1.21 1.90
N ASP A 63 16.27 1.21 3.11
CA ASP A 63 16.02 0.02 3.94
C ASP A 63 14.58 -0.50 3.81
N TYR A 64 13.80 -0.04 2.83
CA TYR A 64 12.40 -0.46 2.72
C TYR A 64 12.27 -1.98 2.58
N LYS A 65 11.25 -2.54 3.25
CA LYS A 65 10.88 -3.95 3.18
C LYS A 65 9.39 -4.08 2.91
N LEU A 66 9.01 -5.15 2.22
CA LEU A 66 7.63 -5.54 2.03
C LEU A 66 7.41 -6.90 2.68
N ILE A 67 6.45 -6.98 3.60
CA ILE A 67 6.03 -8.23 4.24
C ILE A 67 4.55 -8.49 3.99
N VAL A 68 4.18 -9.76 3.85
CA VAL A 68 2.79 -10.21 3.74
C VAL A 68 2.16 -10.21 5.13
N LEU A 69 0.93 -9.68 5.23
CA LEU A 69 0.14 -9.70 6.46
C LEU A 69 -0.93 -10.79 6.39
N ASP A 70 -1.73 -10.77 5.32
CA ASP A 70 -2.80 -11.74 5.08
C ASP A 70 -2.85 -12.17 3.62
N GLU A 71 -3.32 -13.41 3.41
CA GLU A 71 -3.58 -13.99 2.09
C GLU A 71 -5.02 -14.50 2.01
N TYR A 72 -5.64 -14.31 0.85
CA TYR A 72 -7.04 -14.64 0.59
C TYR A 72 -7.20 -15.35 -0.76
N GLN A 73 -8.07 -16.35 -0.81
CA GLN A 73 -8.43 -17.07 -2.03
C GLN A 73 -9.78 -16.62 -2.55
N ASN A 74 -9.86 -16.34 -3.86
CA ASN A 74 -11.10 -15.96 -4.56
C ASN A 74 -11.89 -14.82 -3.89
N ILE A 75 -11.18 -13.82 -3.38
CA ILE A 75 -11.75 -12.66 -2.70
C ILE A 75 -12.24 -11.62 -3.70
N THR A 76 -13.31 -10.88 -3.40
CA THR A 76 -13.69 -9.73 -4.23
C THR A 76 -12.73 -8.57 -4.00
N ARG A 77 -12.58 -7.69 -5.01
CA ARG A 77 -11.78 -6.47 -4.85
C ARG A 77 -12.23 -5.62 -3.65
N GLU A 78 -13.54 -5.52 -3.44
CA GLU A 78 -14.13 -4.75 -2.33
C GLU A 78 -13.77 -5.33 -0.96
N GLN A 79 -13.88 -6.66 -0.81
CA GLN A 79 -13.48 -7.33 0.43
C GLN A 79 -11.98 -7.16 0.71
N LEU A 80 -11.14 -7.26 -0.34
CA LEU A 80 -9.70 -7.07 -0.19
C LEU A 80 -9.36 -5.63 0.21
N GLU A 81 -10.04 -4.63 -0.38
CA GLU A 81 -9.91 -3.21 -0.01
C GLU A 81 -10.40 -2.94 1.42
N LEU A 82 -11.45 -3.64 1.87
CA LEU A 82 -11.94 -3.54 3.25
C LEU A 82 -10.93 -4.10 4.26
N ASN A 83 -10.30 -5.24 3.94
CA ASN A 83 -9.22 -5.81 4.76
C ASN A 83 -7.98 -4.89 4.79
N GLU A 84 -7.58 -4.30 3.66
CA GLU A 84 -6.55 -3.25 3.64
C GLU A 84 -6.94 -2.06 4.53
N GLY A 85 -8.20 -1.62 4.43
CA GLY A 85 -8.76 -0.53 5.21
C GLY A 85 -8.69 -0.77 6.72
N TYR A 86 -8.88 -2.01 7.19
CA TYR A 86 -8.72 -2.39 8.59
C TYR A 86 -7.31 -2.06 9.11
N TYR A 87 -6.25 -2.41 8.35
CA TYR A 87 -4.89 -2.10 8.76
C TYR A 87 -4.61 -0.59 8.76
N ILE A 88 -5.07 0.13 7.73
CA ILE A 88 -4.91 1.59 7.64
C ILE A 88 -5.62 2.30 8.81
N ALA A 89 -6.83 1.84 9.18
CA ALA A 89 -7.61 2.42 10.26
C ALA A 89 -6.96 2.21 11.63
N ASN A 90 -6.41 1.02 11.88
CA ASN A 90 -5.89 0.63 13.19
C ASN A 90 -4.40 0.94 13.41
N ASN A 91 -3.66 1.34 12.37
CA ASN A 91 -2.23 1.61 12.47
C ASN A 91 -1.86 3.05 12.07
N LYS A 92 -0.65 3.49 12.44
CA LYS A 92 -0.03 4.72 11.94
C LYS A 92 0.61 4.42 10.58
N CYS A 93 0.19 5.10 9.53
CA CYS A 93 0.75 4.90 8.19
C CYS A 93 0.63 6.13 7.29
N VAL A 94 1.46 6.17 6.25
CA VAL A 94 1.56 7.29 5.29
C VAL A 94 0.35 7.39 4.36
N ASN A 95 -0.41 6.31 4.18
CA ASN A 95 -1.62 6.29 3.37
C ASN A 95 -2.91 6.41 4.19
N LYS A 96 -2.82 6.76 5.48
CA LYS A 96 -3.98 7.11 6.29
C LYS A 96 -4.53 8.46 5.86
N LYS A 97 -5.77 8.48 5.36
CA LYS A 97 -6.46 9.74 5.07
C LYS A 97 -6.67 10.49 6.40
N LYS A 98 -6.24 11.75 6.47
CA LYS A 98 -6.60 12.63 7.59
C LYS A 98 -8.12 12.79 7.59
N GLN A 99 -8.77 12.51 8.73
CA GLN A 99 -10.19 12.82 8.89
C GLN A 99 -10.37 14.34 8.73
N LYS A 100 -11.31 14.76 7.89
CA LYS A 100 -11.75 16.17 7.91
C LYS A 100 -12.39 16.38 9.27
N LYS A 101 -11.88 17.34 10.06
CA LYS A 101 -12.63 17.84 11.22
C LYS A 101 -13.98 18.33 10.69
N ILE A 102 -15.06 17.70 11.11
CA ILE A 102 -16.38 18.33 11.02
C ILE A 102 -16.37 19.31 12.20
N GLU A 103 -16.23 20.60 11.90
CA GLU A 103 -16.53 21.64 12.87
C GLU A 103 -18.05 21.59 13.08
N LEU A 104 -18.45 21.26 14.31
CA LEU A 104 -19.83 21.31 14.79
C LEU A 104 -20.15 22.73 15.25
#